data_AF-A0A357NHL8-F1
#
_entry.id   AF-A0A357NHL8-F1
#
_cell.length_a   1.000
_cell.length_b   1.000
_cell.length_c   1.000
_cell.angle_alpha   90.00
_cell.angle_beta   90.00
_cell.angle_gamma   90.00
#
_symmetry.space_group_name_H-M   'P 1'
#
loop_
_entity.id
_entity.type
_entity.pdbx_description
1 polymer ?
#
loop_
_entity_poly.entity_id
_entity_poly.type
_entity_poly.pdbx_seq_one_letter_code
_entity_poly.pdbx_strand_id
1 'polypeptide(L)'
;MLLCIICPAFTASTAAAAPPRVSADAAIVMDATTGTVLFEKNARRAMAPASTTKILTAVVALERGNLQDIVTVSRHAAYTAGSSVHLTPGEKLTLDDLLTGLLLRSGNDSAVAIAEHIAGTEQQFAELCNIRAKELGAQQTTFHNPHGLSTPGHWTTAYDLAVITRHALLNLPRFAEIVSSREDTIDWY
;
A
#
# COMPACT_ATOMS: atom_id res chain seq x y z
N MET A 1 28.11 23.91 -62.69
CA MET A 1 28.75 23.91 -61.35
C MET A 1 27.66 23.60 -60.34
N LEU A 2 27.58 22.35 -59.87
CA LEU A 2 26.52 21.88 -58.96
C LEU A 2 26.94 22.24 -57.52
N LEU A 3 26.21 23.13 -56.86
CA LEU A 3 26.51 23.52 -55.47
C LEU A 3 25.82 22.52 -54.53
N CYS A 4 26.58 21.59 -53.97
CA CYS A 4 26.11 20.60 -53.00
C CYS A 4 26.06 21.26 -51.61
N ILE A 5 24.86 21.53 -51.10
CA ILE A 5 24.67 22.06 -49.74
C ILE A 5 24.74 20.87 -48.77
N ILE A 6 25.87 20.71 -48.11
CA ILE A 6 26.03 19.75 -47.02
C ILE A 6 25.34 20.36 -45.80
N CYS A 7 24.16 19.85 -45.44
CA CYS A 7 23.48 20.21 -44.20
C CYS A 7 24.15 19.43 -43.05
N PRO A 8 24.83 20.08 -42.09
CA PRO A 8 25.40 19.35 -40.97
C PRO A 8 24.27 18.86 -40.08
N ALA A 9 24.09 17.54 -40.02
CA ALA A 9 23.20 16.92 -39.03
C ALA A 9 23.81 17.14 -37.64
N PHE A 10 23.31 18.14 -36.92
CA PHE A 10 23.59 18.29 -35.50
C PHE A 10 22.84 17.18 -34.75
N THR A 11 23.56 16.10 -34.43
CA THR A 11 23.10 15.15 -33.41
C THR A 11 23.32 15.80 -32.05
N ALA A 12 22.30 16.49 -31.54
CA ALA A 12 22.27 16.90 -30.16
C ALA A 12 22.29 15.64 -29.28
N SER A 13 23.45 15.32 -28.71
CA SER A 13 23.53 14.31 -27.66
C SER A 13 22.83 14.89 -26.44
N THR A 14 21.57 14.53 -26.25
CA THR A 14 20.90 14.73 -24.96
C THR A 14 21.61 13.82 -23.97
N ALA A 15 22.60 14.36 -23.25
CA ALA A 15 23.20 13.69 -22.12
C ALA A 15 22.05 13.34 -21.16
N ALA A 16 21.68 12.06 -21.09
CA ALA A 16 20.70 11.60 -20.14
C ALA A 16 21.16 12.00 -18.74
N ALA A 17 20.31 12.73 -18.00
CA ALA A 17 20.64 13.14 -16.65
C ALA A 17 21.02 11.89 -15.83
N ALA A 18 22.11 11.97 -15.07
CA ALA A 18 22.50 10.88 -14.20
C ALA A 18 21.34 10.55 -13.24
N PRO A 19 21.07 9.25 -12.97
CA PRO A 19 19.96 8.87 -12.11
C PRO A 19 20.13 9.46 -10.70
N PRO A 20 19.02 9.80 -10.01
CA PRO A 20 19.08 10.40 -8.68
C PRO A 20 19.78 9.47 -7.70
N ARG A 21 20.58 10.04 -6.80
CA ARG A 21 21.19 9.30 -5.69
C ARG A 21 20.27 9.33 -4.50
N VAL A 22 19.88 8.15 -4.01
CA VAL A 22 19.01 7.99 -2.83
C VAL A 22 19.72 7.14 -1.76
N SER A 23 19.51 7.51 -0.49
CA SER A 23 20.05 6.80 0.67
C SER A 23 19.34 5.47 0.96
N ALA A 24 18.08 5.32 0.53
CA ALA A 24 17.26 4.12 0.77
C ALA A 24 17.92 2.84 0.22
N ASP A 25 17.81 1.73 0.95
CA ASP A 25 18.37 0.44 0.54
C ASP A 25 17.68 -0.14 -0.70
N ALA A 26 16.36 0.06 -0.80
CA ALA A 26 15.56 -0.21 -1.98
C ALA A 26 14.64 0.97 -2.27
N ALA A 27 14.44 1.28 -3.55
CA ALA A 27 13.59 2.38 -4.00
C ALA A 27 13.04 2.08 -5.40
N ILE A 28 11.87 2.64 -5.71
CA ILE A 28 11.27 2.62 -7.04
C ILE A 28 10.47 3.89 -7.27
N VAL A 29 10.44 4.36 -8.51
CA VAL A 29 9.49 5.35 -9.03
C VAL A 29 8.84 4.75 -10.27
N MET A 30 7.52 4.72 -10.28
CA MET A 30 6.71 4.15 -11.34
C MET A 30 5.72 5.19 -11.83
N ASP A 31 5.60 5.33 -13.15
CA ASP A 31 4.51 6.08 -13.76
C ASP A 31 3.18 5.35 -13.49
N ALA A 32 2.28 5.99 -12.76
CA ALA A 32 1.05 5.35 -12.32
C ALA A 32 0.14 4.96 -13.50
N THR A 33 0.06 5.76 -14.56
CA THR A 33 -0.84 5.46 -15.69
C THR A 33 -0.34 4.28 -16.51
N THR A 34 0.94 4.31 -16.91
CA THR A 34 1.53 3.33 -17.83
C THR A 34 2.13 2.11 -17.13
N GLY A 35 2.48 2.23 -15.85
CA GLY A 35 3.26 1.22 -15.11
C GLY A 35 4.76 1.23 -15.45
N THR A 36 5.24 2.20 -16.24
CA THR A 36 6.65 2.30 -16.61
C THR A 36 7.50 2.62 -15.38
N VAL A 37 8.54 1.84 -15.13
CA VAL A 37 9.53 2.13 -14.08
C VAL A 37 10.45 3.26 -14.57
N LEU A 38 10.41 4.39 -13.86
CA LEU A 38 11.20 5.58 -14.17
C LEU A 38 12.55 5.58 -13.44
N PHE A 39 12.59 4.93 -12.27
CA PHE A 39 13.80 4.77 -11.46
C PHE A 39 13.64 3.54 -10.56
N GLU A 40 14.73 2.79 -10.36
CA GLU A 40 14.77 1.74 -9.35
C GLU A 40 16.17 1.57 -8.76
N LYS A 41 16.21 1.16 -7.48
CA LYS A 41 17.39 0.71 -6.76
C LYS A 41 16.99 -0.51 -5.95
N ASN A 42 17.59 -1.68 -6.22
CA ASN A 42 17.27 -2.94 -5.53
C ASN A 42 15.76 -3.22 -5.40
N ALA A 43 14.93 -2.80 -6.36
CA ALA A 43 13.48 -2.74 -6.17
C ALA A 43 12.83 -4.12 -5.95
N ARG A 44 13.51 -5.20 -6.35
CA ARG A 44 13.09 -6.60 -6.18
C ARG A 44 13.72 -7.32 -4.99
N ARG A 45 14.47 -6.60 -4.14
CA ARG A 45 15.04 -7.14 -2.90
C ARG A 45 13.93 -7.32 -1.87
N ALA A 46 13.82 -8.51 -1.31
CA ALA A 46 12.88 -8.79 -0.22
C ALA A 46 13.29 -8.01 1.05
N MET A 47 12.32 -7.30 1.64
CA MET A 47 12.50 -6.45 2.82
C MET A 47 11.21 -6.45 3.66
N ALA A 48 11.35 -6.17 4.97
CA ALA A 48 10.20 -6.11 5.86
C ALA A 48 9.38 -4.86 5.50
N PRO A 49 8.06 -4.98 5.26
CA PRO A 49 7.24 -3.85 4.83
C PRO A 49 7.02 -2.80 5.94
N ALA A 50 7.06 -3.21 7.21
CA ALA A 50 6.46 -2.41 8.28
C ALA A 50 5.02 -1.99 7.90
N SER A 51 4.57 -0.80 8.29
CA SER A 51 3.20 -0.34 8.05
C SER A 51 2.78 -0.21 6.58
N THR A 52 3.68 -0.33 5.59
CA THR A 52 3.26 -0.34 4.18
C THR A 52 2.42 -1.58 3.84
N THR A 53 2.41 -2.62 4.68
CA THR A 53 1.45 -3.74 4.66
C THR A 53 0.01 -3.25 4.56
N LYS A 54 -0.31 -2.14 5.24
CA LYS A 54 -1.67 -1.60 5.34
C LYS A 54 -2.25 -1.13 4.01
N ILE A 55 -1.40 -0.91 3.00
CA ILE A 55 -1.86 -0.61 1.63
C ILE A 55 -2.65 -1.81 1.08
N LEU A 56 -2.14 -3.04 1.21
CA LEU A 56 -2.86 -4.22 0.73
C LEU A 56 -4.04 -4.58 1.64
N THR A 57 -3.93 -4.35 2.94
CA THR A 57 -5.06 -4.46 3.87
C THR A 57 -6.23 -3.60 3.42
N ALA A 58 -5.97 -2.34 3.09
CA ALA A 58 -6.98 -1.43 2.57
C ALA A 58 -7.53 -1.89 1.21
N VAL A 59 -6.69 -2.36 0.29
CA VAL A 59 -7.13 -2.92 -1.01
C VAL A 59 -8.11 -4.07 -0.80
N VAL A 60 -7.74 -5.06 0.02
CA VAL A 60 -8.58 -6.25 0.25
C VAL A 60 -9.89 -5.86 0.94
N ALA A 61 -9.84 -4.96 1.92
CA ALA A 61 -11.03 -4.50 2.63
C ALA A 61 -11.99 -3.72 1.72
N LEU A 62 -11.47 -2.84 0.85
CA LEU A 62 -12.27 -2.07 -0.12
C LEU A 62 -12.87 -2.94 -1.22
N GLU A 63 -12.21 -4.04 -1.60
CA GLU A 63 -12.70 -4.95 -2.64
C GLU A 63 -13.71 -5.99 -2.11
N ARG A 64 -13.65 -6.33 -0.82
CA ARG A 64 -14.45 -7.43 -0.24
C ARG A 64 -15.49 -6.98 0.78
N GLY A 65 -15.28 -5.84 1.42
CA GLY A 65 -16.16 -5.32 2.45
C GLY A 65 -17.20 -4.35 1.91
N ASN A 66 -18.17 -4.03 2.75
CA ASN A 66 -19.07 -2.92 2.54
C ASN A 66 -18.70 -1.80 3.53
N LEU A 67 -18.43 -0.60 3.02
CA LEU A 67 -17.99 0.55 3.81
C LEU A 67 -18.95 0.92 4.94
N GLN A 68 -20.24 0.61 4.78
CA GLN A 68 -21.28 0.91 5.77
C GLN A 68 -21.46 -0.19 6.83
N ASP A 69 -20.70 -1.29 6.73
CA ASP A 69 -20.77 -2.34 7.73
C ASP A 69 -20.28 -1.81 9.07
N ILE A 70 -21.06 -2.10 10.12
CA ILE A 70 -20.66 -1.83 11.49
C ILE A 70 -19.74 -2.95 11.98
N VAL A 71 -18.49 -2.60 12.21
CA VAL A 71 -17.47 -3.49 12.76
C VAL A 71 -17.45 -3.33 14.28
N THR A 72 -17.60 -4.44 15.00
CA THR A 72 -17.45 -4.45 16.46
C THR A 72 -15.99 -4.77 16.80
N VAL A 73 -15.32 -3.84 17.47
CA VAL A 73 -13.91 -3.97 17.85
C VAL A 73 -13.74 -5.07 18.89
N SER A 74 -12.91 -6.07 18.59
CA SER A 74 -12.58 -7.12 19.53
C SER A 74 -11.57 -6.63 20.59
N ARG A 75 -11.46 -7.37 21.69
CA ARG A 75 -10.39 -7.16 22.68
C ARG A 75 -9.00 -7.31 22.07
N HIS A 76 -8.87 -8.23 21.10
CA HIS A 76 -7.61 -8.50 20.42
C HIS A 76 -7.18 -7.32 19.55
N ALA A 77 -8.12 -6.79 18.74
CA ALA A 77 -7.89 -5.60 17.95
C ALA A 77 -7.50 -4.40 18.81
N ALA A 78 -8.31 -4.06 19.82
CA ALA A 78 -8.09 -2.90 20.70
C ALA A 78 -6.73 -2.90 21.42
N TYR A 79 -6.18 -4.09 21.72
CA TYR A 79 -4.91 -4.23 22.44
C TYR A 79 -3.71 -4.59 21.54
N THR A 80 -3.88 -4.47 20.22
CA THR A 80 -2.76 -4.65 19.29
C THR A 80 -1.72 -3.54 19.51
N ALA A 81 -0.47 -3.93 19.75
CA ALA A 81 0.61 -2.99 20.07
C ALA A 81 1.01 -2.09 18.89
N GLY A 82 1.67 -0.97 19.19
CA GLY A 82 2.23 -0.05 18.19
C GLY A 82 1.31 1.15 17.93
N SER A 83 1.29 1.64 16.69
CA SER A 83 0.43 2.74 16.29
C SER A 83 -1.03 2.34 16.38
N SER A 84 -1.88 3.25 16.86
CA SER A 84 -3.26 2.96 17.22
C SER A 84 -4.10 4.23 17.03
N VAL A 85 -5.40 4.04 16.76
CA VAL A 85 -6.41 5.11 16.85
C VAL A 85 -7.18 5.09 18.17
N HIS A 86 -6.68 4.29 19.12
CA HIS A 86 -7.17 4.11 20.48
C HIS A 86 -8.55 3.49 20.59
N LEU A 87 -8.83 2.50 19.71
CA LEU A 87 -10.07 1.72 19.77
C LEU A 87 -10.23 1.02 21.12
N THR A 88 -11.48 0.86 21.57
CA THR A 88 -11.83 0.15 22.80
C THR A 88 -12.63 -1.13 22.52
N PRO A 89 -12.53 -2.19 23.37
CA PRO A 89 -13.29 -3.41 23.14
C PRO A 89 -14.81 -3.18 23.17
N GLY A 90 -15.51 -3.68 22.14
CA GLY A 90 -16.96 -3.55 21.99
C GLY A 90 -17.42 -2.29 21.27
N GLU A 91 -16.50 -1.37 20.98
CA GLU A 91 -16.76 -0.17 20.18
C GLU A 91 -17.21 -0.53 18.77
N LYS A 92 -18.06 0.33 18.18
CA LYS A 92 -18.70 0.08 16.90
C LYS A 92 -18.42 1.21 15.95
N LEU A 93 -17.69 0.92 14.88
CA LEU A 93 -17.35 1.89 13.84
C LEU A 93 -17.74 1.34 12.48
N THR A 94 -17.91 2.22 11.50
CA THR A 94 -18.06 1.75 10.12
C THR A 94 -16.72 1.19 9.62
N LEU A 95 -16.77 0.30 8.63
CA LEU A 95 -15.55 -0.15 7.95
C LEU A 95 -14.78 1.03 7.33
N ASP A 96 -15.48 2.07 6.87
CA ASP A 96 -14.87 3.30 6.34
C ASP A 96 -14.07 4.08 7.38
N ASP A 97 -14.60 4.23 8.60
CA ASP A 97 -13.89 4.86 9.72
C ASP A 97 -12.60 4.11 10.06
N LEU A 98 -12.69 2.77 10.12
CA LEU A 98 -11.53 1.93 10.37
C LEU A 98 -10.49 2.05 9.25
N LEU A 99 -10.90 2.12 7.99
CA LEU A 99 -10.00 2.35 6.84
C LEU A 99 -9.32 3.72 6.92
N THR A 100 -10.06 4.73 7.35
CA THR A 100 -9.53 6.09 7.57
C THR A 100 -8.46 6.08 8.67
N GLY A 101 -8.76 5.47 9.81
CA GLY A 101 -7.79 5.28 10.90
C GLY A 101 -6.58 4.44 10.51
N LEU A 102 -6.79 3.38 9.73
CA LEU A 102 -5.75 2.51 9.18
C LEU A 102 -4.74 3.30 8.34
N LEU A 103 -5.21 4.15 7.42
CA LEU A 103 -4.35 4.80 6.43
C LEU A 103 -3.79 6.15 6.90
N LEU A 104 -4.55 6.95 7.66
CA LEU A 104 -4.06 8.25 8.15
C LEU A 104 -3.21 8.15 9.41
N ARG A 105 -3.52 7.21 10.30
CA ARG A 105 -2.84 7.06 11.60
C ARG A 105 -2.01 5.79 11.70
N SER A 106 -1.99 4.96 10.65
CA SER A 106 -1.34 3.65 10.68
C SER A 106 -1.86 2.79 11.84
N GLY A 107 -3.15 2.90 12.21
CA GLY A 107 -3.76 2.17 13.33
C GLY A 107 -3.64 0.66 13.14
N ASN A 108 -2.93 0.00 14.05
CA ASN A 108 -2.79 -1.47 14.05
C ASN A 108 -4.07 -2.12 14.58
N ASP A 109 -4.69 -1.51 15.58
CA ASP A 109 -6.02 -1.83 16.08
C ASP A 109 -7.08 -1.83 14.96
N SER A 110 -7.09 -0.80 14.11
CA SER A 110 -7.95 -0.76 12.92
C SER A 110 -7.63 -1.91 11.96
N ALA A 111 -6.36 -2.20 11.71
CA ALA A 111 -5.96 -3.27 10.80
C ALA A 111 -6.47 -4.65 11.26
N VAL A 112 -6.39 -4.93 12.57
CA VAL A 112 -6.88 -6.19 13.14
C VAL A 112 -8.40 -6.24 13.13
N ALA A 113 -9.09 -5.15 13.51
CA ALA A 113 -10.55 -5.10 13.45
C ALA A 113 -11.10 -5.32 12.03
N ILE A 114 -10.46 -4.70 11.03
CA ILE A 114 -10.77 -4.92 9.61
C ILE A 114 -10.55 -6.38 9.22
N ALA A 115 -9.42 -6.96 9.61
CA ALA A 115 -9.08 -8.34 9.26
C ALA A 115 -10.08 -9.35 9.84
N GLU A 116 -10.43 -9.19 11.12
CA GLU A 116 -11.42 -10.01 11.81
C GLU A 116 -12.81 -9.86 11.18
N HIS A 117 -13.24 -8.64 10.81
CA HIS A 117 -14.52 -8.42 10.14
C HIS A 117 -14.61 -9.11 8.78
N ILE A 118 -13.57 -8.97 7.96
CA ILE A 118 -13.58 -9.45 6.57
C ILE A 118 -13.38 -10.97 6.47
N ALA A 119 -12.51 -11.54 7.31
CA ALA A 119 -12.06 -12.92 7.15
C ALA A 119 -12.23 -13.78 8.41
N GLY A 120 -12.77 -13.24 9.51
CA GLY A 120 -12.92 -13.91 10.79
C GLY A 120 -11.65 -13.92 11.65
N THR A 121 -10.47 -14.07 11.03
CA THR A 121 -9.17 -14.04 11.72
C THR A 121 -8.09 -13.32 10.90
N GLU A 122 -7.07 -12.80 11.58
CA GLU A 122 -5.90 -12.19 10.92
C GLU A 122 -5.18 -13.17 9.98
N GLN A 123 -5.09 -14.45 10.36
CA GLN A 123 -4.44 -15.46 9.54
C GLN A 123 -5.18 -15.67 8.22
N GLN A 124 -6.51 -15.83 8.28
CA GLN A 124 -7.34 -15.98 7.08
C GLN A 124 -7.32 -14.70 6.24
N PHE A 125 -7.28 -13.53 6.88
CA PHE A 125 -7.12 -12.27 6.16
C PHE A 125 -5.76 -12.15 5.45
N ALA A 126 -4.68 -12.58 6.11
CA ALA A 126 -3.35 -12.62 5.50
C ALA A 126 -3.29 -13.58 4.31
N GLU A 127 -4.00 -14.71 4.35
CA GLU A 127 -4.17 -15.59 3.20
C GLU A 127 -4.87 -14.90 2.03
N LEU A 128 -5.95 -14.15 2.29
CA LEU A 128 -6.62 -13.33 1.27
C LEU A 128 -5.69 -12.25 0.69
N CYS A 129 -4.90 -11.59 1.54
CA CYS A 129 -3.88 -10.64 1.10
C CYS A 129 -2.85 -11.30 0.19
N ASN A 130 -2.33 -12.48 0.55
CA ASN A 130 -1.33 -13.19 -0.24
C ASN A 130 -1.87 -13.66 -1.59
N ILE A 131 -3.13 -14.12 -1.63
CA ILE A 131 -3.81 -14.44 -2.90
C ILE A 131 -3.90 -13.17 -3.74
N ARG A 132 -4.37 -12.06 -3.15
CA ARG A 132 -4.57 -10.82 -3.88
C ARG A 132 -3.27 -10.21 -4.39
N ALA A 133 -2.20 -10.24 -3.61
CA ALA A 133 -0.87 -9.79 -4.04
C ALA A 133 -0.42 -10.53 -5.31
N LYS A 134 -0.58 -11.86 -5.35
CA LYS A 134 -0.22 -12.67 -6.52
C LYS A 134 -1.07 -12.34 -7.74
N GLU A 135 -2.36 -12.15 -7.57
CA GLU A 135 -3.27 -11.73 -8.65
C GLU A 135 -2.90 -10.37 -9.24
N LEU A 136 -2.44 -9.45 -8.40
CA LEU A 136 -1.95 -8.13 -8.82
C LEU A 136 -0.57 -8.17 -9.49
N GLY A 137 0.15 -9.29 -9.40
CA GLY A 137 1.51 -9.44 -9.91
C GLY A 137 2.63 -9.12 -8.90
N ALA A 138 2.29 -8.90 -7.63
CA ALA A 138 3.25 -8.76 -6.53
C ALA A 138 3.73 -10.14 -6.04
N GLN A 139 4.60 -10.77 -6.85
CA GLN A 139 5.00 -12.18 -6.69
C GLN A 139 6.00 -12.44 -5.56
N GLN A 140 6.66 -11.41 -5.04
CA GLN A 140 7.68 -11.49 -3.99
C GLN A 140 7.16 -10.99 -2.63
N THR A 141 5.85 -11.00 -2.45
CA THR A 141 5.16 -10.53 -1.25
C THR A 141 4.52 -11.68 -0.49
N THR A 142 4.78 -11.72 0.81
CA THR A 142 4.16 -12.64 1.77
C THR A 142 3.84 -11.87 3.03
N PHE A 143 2.56 -11.77 3.36
CA PHE A 143 2.05 -11.16 4.59
C PHE A 143 1.57 -12.23 5.57
N HIS A 144 1.80 -11.96 6.84
CA HIS A 144 1.42 -12.81 7.97
C HIS A 144 0.48 -12.12 8.97
N ASN A 145 0.25 -10.83 8.79
CA ASN A 145 -0.62 -10.00 9.64
C ASN A 145 -1.07 -8.77 8.81
N PRO A 146 -2.13 -8.05 9.23
CA PRO A 146 -2.70 -6.95 8.45
C PRO A 146 -2.01 -5.60 8.68
N HIS A 147 -1.12 -5.49 9.66
CA HIS A 147 -0.57 -4.22 10.11
C HIS A 147 0.92 -4.01 9.80
N GLY A 148 1.69 -5.08 9.62
CA GLY A 148 3.12 -5.04 9.33
C GLY A 148 4.04 -5.03 10.55
N LEU A 149 3.57 -5.46 11.73
CA LEU A 149 4.50 -5.68 12.85
C LEU A 149 5.43 -6.85 12.48
N SER A 150 6.64 -6.81 13.03
CA SER A 150 7.69 -7.77 12.68
C SER A 150 7.22 -9.21 12.92
N THR A 151 7.29 -10.02 11.88
CA THR A 151 6.97 -11.45 11.93
C THR A 151 7.88 -12.16 10.93
N PRO A 152 8.55 -13.28 11.30
CA PRO A 152 9.37 -14.03 10.36
C PRO A 152 8.57 -14.43 9.12
N GLY A 153 9.14 -14.22 7.94
CA GLY A 153 8.46 -14.50 6.67
C GLY A 153 7.60 -13.36 6.13
N HIS A 154 7.39 -12.28 6.90
CA HIS A 154 6.60 -11.12 6.47
C HIS A 154 7.45 -10.18 5.61
N TRP A 155 7.33 -10.30 4.30
CA TRP A 155 8.21 -9.68 3.32
C TRP A 155 7.45 -9.08 2.14
N THR A 156 8.05 -8.07 1.53
CA THR A 156 7.65 -7.52 0.22
C THR A 156 8.88 -6.96 -0.50
N THR A 157 8.67 -6.31 -1.63
CA THR A 157 9.71 -5.56 -2.35
C THR A 157 9.21 -4.17 -2.69
N ALA A 158 10.11 -3.23 -3.00
CA ALA A 158 9.69 -1.90 -3.43
C ALA A 158 8.84 -1.97 -4.70
N TYR A 159 9.21 -2.86 -5.64
CA TYR A 159 8.46 -3.11 -6.87
C TYR A 159 7.04 -3.60 -6.59
N ASP A 160 6.90 -4.60 -5.72
CA ASP A 160 5.59 -5.17 -5.37
C ASP A 160 4.69 -4.14 -4.68
N LEU A 161 5.24 -3.35 -3.75
CA LEU A 161 4.51 -2.25 -3.12
C LEU A 161 4.04 -1.22 -4.16
N ALA A 162 4.86 -0.89 -5.16
CA ALA A 162 4.47 0.01 -6.24
C ALA A 162 3.33 -0.57 -7.10
N VAL A 163 3.37 -1.86 -7.42
CA VAL A 163 2.29 -2.55 -8.14
C VAL A 163 0.97 -2.51 -7.36
N ILE A 164 1.01 -2.84 -6.07
CA ILE A 164 -0.17 -2.84 -5.19
C ILE A 164 -0.72 -1.42 -5.05
N THR A 165 0.16 -0.43 -4.82
CA THR A 165 -0.24 0.97 -4.66
C THR A 165 -0.82 1.55 -5.95
N ARG A 166 -0.24 1.22 -7.10
CA ARG A 166 -0.77 1.61 -8.41
C ARG A 166 -2.19 1.08 -8.61
N HIS A 167 -2.43 -0.19 -8.27
CA HIS A 167 -3.78 -0.75 -8.30
C HIS A 167 -4.75 0.01 -7.40
N ALA A 168 -4.34 0.27 -6.16
CA ALA A 168 -5.16 0.98 -5.17
C ALA A 168 -5.55 2.38 -5.66
N LEU A 169 -4.58 3.16 -6.15
CA LEU A 169 -4.80 4.53 -6.62
C LEU A 169 -5.69 4.62 -7.86
N LEU A 170 -5.59 3.66 -8.79
CA LEU A 170 -6.32 3.72 -10.05
C LEU A 170 -7.74 3.14 -9.96
N ASN A 171 -7.97 2.17 -9.08
CA ASN A 171 -9.21 1.38 -9.09
C ASN A 171 -10.06 1.57 -7.83
N LEU A 172 -9.53 2.17 -6.76
CA LEU A 172 -10.23 2.34 -5.49
C LEU A 172 -10.32 3.83 -5.13
N PRO A 173 -11.36 4.55 -5.59
CA PRO A 173 -11.49 5.99 -5.35
C PRO A 173 -11.38 6.39 -3.88
N ARG A 174 -12.00 5.59 -2.99
CA ARG A 174 -11.94 5.85 -1.54
C ARG A 174 -10.53 5.71 -0.96
N PHE A 175 -9.71 4.78 -1.46
CA PHE A 175 -8.30 4.70 -1.07
C PHE A 175 -7.57 5.99 -1.44
N ALA A 176 -7.72 6.44 -2.69
CA ALA A 176 -7.07 7.65 -3.19
C ALA A 176 -7.50 8.90 -2.42
N GLU A 177 -8.78 9.00 -2.06
CA GLU A 177 -9.32 10.06 -1.21
C GLU A 177 -8.63 10.07 0.16
N ILE A 178 -8.66 8.96 0.91
CA ILE A 178 -8.09 8.88 2.26
C ILE A 178 -6.59 9.21 2.24
N VAL A 179 -5.79 8.65 1.33
CA VAL A 179 -4.33 8.91 1.30
C VAL A 179 -3.97 10.32 0.84
N SER A 180 -4.93 11.05 0.24
CA SER A 180 -4.77 12.47 -0.10
C SER A 180 -5.19 13.42 1.03
N SER A 181 -5.93 12.92 2.02
CA SER A 181 -6.40 13.68 3.17
C SER A 181 -5.26 14.03 4.12
N ARG A 182 -5.33 15.23 4.70
CA ARG A 182 -4.40 15.68 5.77
C ARG A 182 -4.94 15.42 7.17
N GLU A 183 -6.26 15.49 7.28
CA GLU A 183 -7.03 15.30 8.49
C GLU A 183 -8.39 14.71 8.09
N ASP A 184 -9.03 14.05 9.05
CA ASP A 184 -10.39 13.54 8.92
C ASP A 184 -11.01 13.48 10.33
N THR A 185 -12.34 13.38 10.40
CA THR A 185 -13.08 13.27 11.67
C THR A 185 -13.87 11.97 11.67
N ILE A 186 -13.62 11.14 12.69
CA ILE A 186 -14.37 9.92 12.95
C ILE A 186 -15.27 10.18 14.15
N ASP A 187 -16.58 10.01 13.96
CA ASP A 187 -17.55 10.12 15.04
C ASP A 187 -17.65 8.78 15.78
N TRP A 188 -17.31 8.82 17.07
CA TRP A 188 -17.36 7.65 17.95
C TRP A 188 -18.74 7.53 18.59
N TYR A 189 -19.32 6.33 18.61
CA TYR A 189 -20.65 6.05 19.18
C TYR A 189 -20.63 4.98 20.26
#